data_AF-A0A931S2X2-F1
#
_entry.id   AF-A0A931S2X2-F1
#
_cell.length_a   1.000
_cell.length_b   1.000
_cell.length_c   1.000
_cell.angle_alpha   90.00
_cell.angle_beta   90.00
_cell.angle_gamma   90.00
#
_symmetry.space_group_name_H-M   'P 1'
#
loop_
_entity.id
_entity.type
_entity.pdbx_description
1 polymer ?
#
loop_
_entity_poly.entity_id
_entity_poly.type
_entity_poly.pdbx_seq_one_letter_code
_entity_poly.pdbx_strand_id
1 'polypeptide(L)'
;MSLTPELKQARDAIFRYAKDFGLDFFEVIFELLDWNEINVVASYGGFPSRYPHWRFGMEFERMSKSYRYGLSKIYEMVINNDPCYAYLLRSNSLIDQKMVMAHVYGHADFFKNNHYFSHTNRKMMDEMGNHRAKIYRYINRFGLNEVECFVDRCLSLENLIDIHNPGAKRKRPSAHRFLEEESPVALQQSIEEPVCHLPERDLLWFLIEQAPLEDWEREVLSIIREEQCYFSPQAQTKILNEGWAAYWHSKIMTEKALNDSEVIDYASHHSATVSPQPGKLNPYKIGMELLRDIERRFGRQKIFQARALHNDLTFIDEFLTEAFCEDQKFFVYGFNQANGTYEIIDRDFKKVKEKLLMSLTNLGNPIIQVQDGNHAGRGELCLKHLHEGVDLRIDWAKDTLKNLYGLWKKTVYIETLVEGIPKLMSFDGEEHREQRMT
;
A
#
# COMPACT_ATOMS: atom_id res chain seq x y z
N MET A 1 -1.38 -27.73 -0.01
CA MET A 1 -0.51 -28.93 0.02
C MET A 1 0.55 -28.74 1.09
N SER A 2 0.93 -29.79 1.82
CA SER A 2 1.90 -29.67 2.91
C SER A 2 3.35 -29.59 2.40
N LEU A 3 4.20 -28.88 3.13
CA LEU A 3 5.64 -28.83 2.89
C LEU A 3 6.25 -30.24 2.85
N THR A 4 7.28 -30.44 2.01
CA THR A 4 8.08 -31.67 2.05
C THR A 4 8.83 -31.79 3.38
N PRO A 5 9.25 -33.00 3.80
CA PRO A 5 10.02 -33.19 5.04
C PRO A 5 11.28 -32.31 5.12
N GLU A 6 11.98 -32.15 4.01
CA GLU A 6 13.20 -31.33 3.90
C GLU A 6 12.90 -29.85 4.14
N LEU A 7 11.80 -29.35 3.55
CA LEU A 7 11.36 -27.97 3.73
C LEU A 7 10.85 -27.71 5.15
N LYS A 8 10.21 -28.70 5.80
CA LYS A 8 9.84 -28.60 7.22
C LYS A 8 11.08 -28.47 8.10
N GLN A 9 12.11 -29.28 7.85
CA GLN A 9 13.37 -29.20 8.59
C GLN A 9 14.06 -27.84 8.39
N ALA A 10 14.09 -27.35 7.15
CA ALA A 10 14.65 -26.03 6.83
C ALA A 10 13.88 -24.91 7.56
N ARG A 11 12.54 -24.93 7.48
CA ARG A 11 11.67 -24.00 8.21
C ARG A 11 11.96 -24.01 9.70
N ASP A 12 12.00 -25.19 10.33
CA ASP A 12 12.20 -25.32 11.78
C ASP A 12 13.60 -24.88 12.22
N ALA A 13 14.62 -25.05 11.37
CA ALA A 13 15.96 -24.53 11.60
C ALA A 13 15.98 -23.00 11.53
N ILE A 14 15.45 -22.42 10.44
CA ILE A 14 15.40 -20.97 10.23
C ILE A 14 14.56 -20.28 11.30
N PHE A 15 13.44 -20.87 11.70
CA PHE A 15 12.61 -20.41 12.81
C PHE A 15 13.45 -20.25 14.09
N ARG A 16 14.22 -21.28 14.45
CA ARG A 16 15.11 -21.24 15.62
C ARG A 16 16.17 -20.16 15.48
N TYR A 17 16.81 -20.06 14.32
CA TYR A 17 17.83 -19.03 14.07
C TYR A 17 17.26 -17.62 14.19
N ALA A 18 16.07 -17.37 13.62
CA ALA A 18 15.37 -16.09 13.74
C ALA A 18 15.08 -15.73 15.21
N LYS A 19 14.61 -16.71 16.01
CA LYS A 19 14.40 -16.53 17.46
C LYS A 19 15.70 -16.27 18.22
N ASP A 20 16.79 -16.96 17.90
CA ASP A 20 18.11 -16.70 18.52
C ASP A 20 18.61 -15.29 18.23
N PHE A 21 18.30 -14.74 17.06
CA PHE A 21 18.58 -13.33 16.73
C PHE A 21 17.63 -12.34 17.41
N GLY A 22 16.66 -12.79 18.20
CA GLY A 22 15.75 -11.93 18.95
C GLY A 22 14.58 -11.39 18.11
N LEU A 23 14.28 -12.01 16.97
CA LEU A 23 13.09 -11.67 16.19
C LEU A 23 11.82 -12.18 16.88
N ASP A 24 10.79 -11.34 16.90
CA ASP A 24 9.49 -11.68 17.46
C ASP A 24 8.39 -11.51 16.41
N PHE A 25 7.76 -12.62 16.03
CA PHE A 25 6.83 -12.70 14.92
C PHE A 25 5.64 -13.61 15.28
N PHE A 26 4.54 -13.47 14.55
CA PHE A 26 3.38 -14.37 14.63
C PHE A 26 3.73 -15.76 14.12
N GLU A 27 2.88 -16.76 14.37
CA GLU A 27 3.04 -18.06 13.73
C GLU A 27 3.04 -17.88 12.20
N VAL A 28 4.02 -18.47 11.51
CA VAL A 28 4.15 -18.39 10.04
C VAL A 28 3.79 -19.73 9.42
N ILE A 29 2.74 -19.73 8.60
CA ILE A 29 2.29 -20.87 7.82
C ILE A 29 2.82 -20.73 6.40
N PHE A 30 3.67 -21.68 5.99
CA PHE A 30 4.18 -21.75 4.63
C PHE A 30 3.37 -22.74 3.79
N GLU A 31 2.91 -22.29 2.63
CA GLU A 31 2.21 -23.09 1.64
C GLU A 31 3.02 -23.18 0.35
N LEU A 32 3.13 -24.39 -0.21
CA LEU A 32 3.86 -24.62 -1.45
C LEU A 32 2.90 -24.54 -2.64
N LEU A 33 3.10 -23.53 -3.48
CA LEU A 33 2.31 -23.27 -4.68
C LEU A 33 3.12 -23.54 -5.95
N ASP A 34 2.45 -23.98 -7.01
CA ASP A 34 3.01 -23.95 -8.34
C ASP A 34 3.04 -22.53 -8.93
N TRP A 35 3.61 -22.39 -10.11
CA TRP A 35 3.75 -21.10 -10.76
C TRP A 35 2.40 -20.46 -11.18
N ASN A 36 1.43 -21.28 -11.56
CA ASN A 36 0.12 -20.78 -11.93
C ASN A 36 -0.64 -20.31 -10.69
N GLU A 37 -0.64 -21.12 -9.64
CA GLU A 37 -1.24 -20.84 -8.34
C GLU A 37 -0.66 -19.55 -7.73
N ILE A 38 0.67 -19.37 -7.71
CA ILE A 38 1.26 -18.16 -7.13
C ILE A 38 0.86 -16.88 -7.89
N ASN A 39 0.74 -16.94 -9.21
CA ASN A 39 0.29 -15.80 -10.00
C ASN A 39 -1.18 -15.45 -9.73
N VAL A 40 -2.03 -16.47 -9.54
CA VAL A 40 -3.44 -16.26 -9.16
C VAL A 40 -3.52 -15.60 -7.79
N VAL A 41 -2.82 -16.13 -6.79
CA VAL A 41 -2.85 -15.54 -5.45
C VAL A 41 -2.26 -14.14 -5.45
N ALA A 42 -1.20 -13.89 -6.23
CA ALA A 42 -0.56 -12.59 -6.33
C ALA A 42 -1.44 -11.56 -7.06
N SER A 43 -2.21 -11.95 -8.08
CA SER A 43 -3.14 -11.04 -8.75
C SER A 43 -4.28 -10.59 -7.84
N TYR A 44 -4.64 -11.39 -6.84
CA TYR A 44 -5.57 -11.01 -5.77
C TYR A 44 -4.90 -10.27 -4.60
N GLY A 45 -3.60 -9.97 -4.67
CA GLY A 45 -2.87 -9.26 -3.62
C GLY A 45 -2.49 -10.13 -2.43
N GLY A 46 -2.31 -11.43 -2.65
CA GLY A 46 -1.94 -12.40 -1.61
C GLY A 46 -3.11 -13.21 -1.08
N PHE A 47 -4.36 -12.80 -1.34
CA PHE A 47 -5.53 -13.45 -0.76
C PHE A 47 -6.14 -14.49 -1.72
N PRO A 48 -6.24 -15.78 -1.32
CA PRO A 48 -6.85 -16.82 -2.16
C PRO A 48 -8.34 -16.59 -2.47
N SER A 49 -9.01 -15.80 -1.64
CA SER A 49 -10.43 -15.49 -1.76
C SER A 49 -10.62 -13.98 -1.73
N ARG A 50 -10.92 -13.40 -2.90
CA ARG A 50 -11.33 -12.00 -3.07
C ARG A 50 -12.59 -11.93 -3.92
N TYR A 51 -13.26 -10.79 -3.94
CA TYR A 51 -14.42 -10.58 -4.79
C TYR A 51 -14.06 -10.65 -6.29
N PRO A 52 -14.99 -11.09 -7.15
CA PRO A 52 -14.74 -11.15 -8.58
C PRO A 52 -14.65 -9.74 -9.16
N HIS A 53 -13.61 -9.49 -9.95
CA HIS A 53 -13.46 -8.25 -10.71
C HIS A 53 -12.47 -8.43 -11.86
N TRP A 54 -12.76 -7.88 -13.04
CA TRP A 54 -11.93 -8.05 -14.25
C TRP A 54 -10.49 -7.55 -14.08
N ARG A 55 -10.26 -6.49 -13.26
CA ARG A 55 -8.91 -5.96 -12.94
C ARG A 55 -7.95 -7.04 -12.45
N PHE A 56 -8.42 -7.99 -11.63
CA PHE A 56 -7.57 -9.07 -11.11
C PHE A 56 -7.20 -10.08 -12.20
N GLY A 57 -8.09 -10.31 -13.17
CA GLY A 57 -7.80 -11.10 -14.36
C GLY A 57 -6.76 -10.44 -15.27
N MET A 58 -6.87 -9.12 -15.47
CA MET A 58 -5.88 -8.35 -16.23
C MET A 58 -4.51 -8.35 -15.54
N GLU A 59 -4.48 -8.25 -14.21
CA GLU A 59 -3.26 -8.34 -13.42
C GLU A 59 -2.63 -9.73 -13.53
N PHE A 60 -3.43 -10.80 -13.44
CA PHE A 60 -2.96 -12.17 -13.67
C PHE A 60 -2.31 -12.33 -15.05
N GLU A 61 -2.95 -11.85 -16.10
CA GLU A 61 -2.40 -11.88 -17.47
C GLU A 61 -1.07 -11.13 -17.58
N ARG A 62 -0.96 -9.97 -16.93
CA ARG A 62 0.27 -9.17 -16.88
C ARG A 62 1.40 -9.95 -16.19
N MET A 63 1.12 -10.49 -15.01
CA MET A 63 2.11 -11.21 -14.19
C MET A 63 2.55 -12.53 -14.85
N SER A 64 1.59 -13.27 -15.38
CA SER A 64 1.82 -14.51 -16.14
C SER A 64 2.74 -14.27 -17.34
N LYS A 65 2.48 -13.22 -18.14
CA LYS A 65 3.36 -12.85 -19.27
C LYS A 65 4.74 -12.42 -18.80
N SER A 66 4.83 -11.54 -17.81
CA SER A 66 6.12 -11.07 -17.28
C SER A 66 7.00 -12.23 -16.82
N TYR A 67 6.44 -13.23 -16.14
CA TYR A 67 7.19 -14.42 -15.76
C TYR A 67 7.57 -15.28 -16.96
N ARG A 68 6.64 -15.55 -17.89
CA ARG A 68 6.94 -16.35 -19.10
C ARG A 68 8.09 -15.78 -19.93
N TYR A 69 8.22 -14.45 -19.95
CA TYR A 69 9.32 -13.75 -20.62
C TYR A 69 10.56 -13.56 -19.72
N GLY A 70 10.56 -14.07 -18.48
CA GLY A 70 11.68 -13.93 -17.55
C GLY A 70 11.91 -12.51 -17.03
N LEU A 71 10.91 -11.63 -17.16
CA LEU A 71 10.99 -10.21 -16.78
C LEU A 71 10.79 -9.98 -15.27
N SER A 72 10.07 -10.88 -14.60
CA SER A 72 9.82 -10.80 -13.16
C SER A 72 9.61 -12.18 -12.55
N LYS A 73 10.23 -12.44 -11.40
CA LYS A 73 10.00 -13.63 -10.58
C LYS A 73 9.53 -13.20 -9.20
N ILE A 74 8.41 -13.78 -8.74
CA ILE A 74 7.90 -13.58 -7.38
C ILE A 74 8.60 -14.61 -6.52
N TYR A 75 9.50 -14.14 -5.66
CA TYR A 75 10.26 -15.01 -4.77
C TYR A 75 9.46 -15.31 -3.50
N GLU A 76 8.79 -14.30 -2.98
CA GLU A 76 7.98 -14.38 -1.77
C GLU A 76 6.65 -13.65 -1.94
N MET A 77 5.66 -14.13 -1.19
CA MET A 77 4.44 -13.40 -0.93
C MET A 77 3.99 -13.73 0.48
N VAL A 78 3.87 -12.69 1.30
CA VAL A 78 3.55 -12.80 2.73
C VAL A 78 2.36 -11.92 3.08
N ILE A 79 1.42 -12.46 3.85
CA ILE A 79 0.22 -11.77 4.31
C ILE A 79 0.37 -11.44 5.78
N ASN A 80 0.18 -10.17 6.12
CA ASN A 80 0.08 -9.70 7.49
C ASN A 80 -1.23 -10.18 8.15
N ASN A 81 -1.19 -11.36 8.75
CA ASN A 81 -2.31 -11.98 9.45
C ASN A 81 -1.80 -12.70 10.70
N ASP A 82 -2.68 -13.11 11.61
CA ASP A 82 -2.35 -13.96 12.76
C ASP A 82 -3.22 -15.24 12.70
N PRO A 83 -2.67 -16.37 12.19
CA PRO A 83 -1.27 -16.58 11.78
C PRO A 83 -0.91 -15.88 10.46
N CYS A 84 0.39 -15.64 10.26
CA CYS A 84 0.96 -15.06 9.06
C CYS A 84 1.06 -16.12 7.97
N TYR A 85 0.54 -15.83 6.77
CA TYR A 85 0.58 -16.77 5.65
C TYR A 85 1.68 -16.38 4.67
N ALA A 86 2.43 -17.36 4.19
CA ALA A 86 3.47 -17.16 3.20
C ALA A 86 3.45 -18.24 2.12
N TYR A 87 3.66 -17.84 0.87
CA TYR A 87 3.62 -18.74 -0.27
C TYR A 87 5.02 -18.95 -0.85
N LEU A 88 5.38 -20.23 -1.01
CA LEU A 88 6.63 -20.68 -1.57
C LEU A 88 6.41 -21.22 -2.98
N LEU A 89 7.22 -20.80 -3.93
CA LEU A 89 7.17 -21.34 -5.28
C LEU A 89 7.84 -22.72 -5.34
N ARG A 90 7.12 -23.75 -5.80
CA ARG A 90 7.58 -25.15 -5.85
C ARG A 90 8.86 -25.38 -6.66
N SER A 91 9.05 -24.62 -7.73
CA SER A 91 10.20 -24.76 -8.64
C SER A 91 11.50 -24.13 -8.10
N ASN A 92 11.45 -23.46 -6.95
CA ASN A 92 12.64 -22.87 -6.33
C ASN A 92 13.60 -23.95 -5.80
N SER A 93 14.90 -23.68 -5.90
CA SER A 93 15.94 -24.53 -5.32
C SER A 93 15.84 -24.54 -3.79
N LEU A 94 16.43 -25.54 -3.12
CA LEU A 94 16.40 -25.58 -1.65
C LEU A 94 17.02 -24.33 -1.02
N ILE A 95 18.06 -23.77 -1.65
CA ILE A 95 18.74 -22.55 -1.20
C ILE A 95 17.78 -21.34 -1.29
N ASP A 96 17.07 -21.21 -2.41
CA ASP A 96 16.05 -20.17 -2.59
C ASP A 96 14.94 -20.31 -1.55
N GLN A 97 14.49 -21.54 -1.27
CA GLN A 97 13.47 -21.79 -0.26
C GLN A 97 13.95 -21.35 1.14
N LYS A 98 15.20 -21.67 1.51
CA LYS A 98 15.79 -21.21 2.77
C LYS A 98 15.86 -19.68 2.83
N MET A 99 16.32 -19.04 1.75
CA MET A 99 16.41 -17.57 1.67
C MET A 99 15.03 -16.92 1.83
N VAL A 100 14.02 -17.42 1.11
CA VAL A 100 12.64 -16.92 1.16
C VAL A 100 12.04 -17.14 2.56
N MET A 101 12.25 -18.31 3.18
CA MET A 101 11.78 -18.55 4.55
C MET A 101 12.40 -17.57 5.54
N ALA A 102 13.71 -17.33 5.46
CA ALA A 102 14.39 -16.37 6.32
C ALA A 102 13.90 -14.93 6.10
N HIS A 103 13.61 -14.58 4.84
CA HIS A 103 13.06 -13.28 4.47
C HIS A 103 11.64 -13.08 5.02
N VAL A 104 10.77 -14.08 4.87
CA VAL A 104 9.40 -14.08 5.41
C VAL A 104 9.39 -13.91 6.93
N TYR A 105 10.31 -14.54 7.67
CA TYR A 105 10.40 -14.31 9.11
C TYR A 105 10.79 -12.88 9.46
N GLY A 106 11.62 -12.23 8.64
CA GLY A 106 11.92 -10.80 8.76
C GLY A 106 10.67 -9.94 8.58
N HIS A 107 9.87 -10.20 7.54
CA HIS A 107 8.58 -9.51 7.35
C HIS A 107 7.59 -9.76 8.48
N ALA A 108 7.44 -11.01 8.92
CA ALA A 108 6.51 -11.37 9.98
C ALA A 108 6.88 -10.66 11.31
N ASP A 109 8.18 -10.49 11.57
CA ASP A 109 8.67 -9.68 12.69
C ASP A 109 8.37 -8.19 12.50
N PHE A 110 8.57 -7.68 11.29
CA PHE A 110 8.23 -6.29 10.95
C PHE A 110 6.75 -5.99 11.18
N PHE A 111 5.85 -6.82 10.63
CA PHE A 111 4.40 -6.66 10.72
C PHE A 111 3.87 -6.70 12.15
N LYS A 112 4.51 -7.47 13.03
CA LYS A 112 4.14 -7.57 14.44
C LYS A 112 4.58 -6.35 15.23
N ASN A 113 5.75 -5.79 14.94
CA ASN A 113 6.41 -4.83 15.83
C ASN A 113 6.43 -3.38 15.33
N ASN A 114 6.12 -3.11 14.06
CA ASN A 114 6.07 -1.75 13.54
C ASN A 114 4.73 -1.07 13.91
N HIS A 115 4.81 0.17 14.40
CA HIS A 115 3.66 0.96 14.86
C HIS A 115 2.59 1.16 13.78
N TYR A 116 2.98 1.36 12.51
CA TYR A 116 2.02 1.57 11.42
C TYR A 116 1.19 0.33 11.10
N PHE A 117 1.58 -0.85 11.58
CA PHE A 117 0.77 -2.06 11.44
C PHE A 117 -0.18 -2.29 12.62
N SER A 118 -0.10 -1.51 13.71
CA SER A 118 -0.85 -1.79 14.95
C SER A 118 -2.37 -1.75 14.77
N HIS A 119 -2.86 -0.94 13.84
CA HIS A 119 -4.30 -0.79 13.55
C HIS A 119 -4.82 -1.78 12.49
N THR A 120 -3.95 -2.58 11.86
CA THR A 120 -4.35 -3.50 10.79
C THR A 120 -5.16 -4.68 11.32
N ASN A 121 -6.17 -5.10 10.55
CA ASN A 121 -6.95 -6.30 10.87
C ASN A 121 -6.06 -7.55 10.76
N ARG A 122 -5.90 -8.29 11.87
CA ARG A 122 -5.08 -9.50 11.92
C ARG A 122 -5.81 -10.77 11.47
N LYS A 123 -7.08 -10.64 11.07
CA LYS A 123 -7.92 -11.71 10.49
C LYS A 123 -8.42 -11.32 9.10
N MET A 124 -7.57 -10.64 8.34
CA MET A 124 -7.94 -10.13 7.02
C MET A 124 -8.29 -11.26 6.04
N MET A 125 -7.73 -12.47 6.23
CA MET A 125 -8.11 -13.65 5.42
C MET A 125 -9.60 -13.98 5.53
N ASP A 126 -10.15 -13.96 6.75
CA ASP A 126 -11.57 -14.21 6.99
C ASP A 126 -12.42 -13.05 6.44
N GLU A 127 -11.95 -11.82 6.65
CA GLU A 127 -12.69 -10.62 6.24
C GLU A 127 -12.77 -10.48 4.70
N MET A 128 -11.69 -10.80 3.97
CA MET A 128 -11.72 -10.87 2.51
C MET A 128 -12.71 -11.94 2.00
N GLY A 129 -12.86 -13.05 2.74
CA GLY A 129 -13.91 -14.04 2.51
C GLY A 129 -15.31 -13.47 2.70
N ASN A 130 -15.53 -12.68 3.75
CA ASN A 130 -16.79 -12.00 4.02
C ASN A 130 -17.11 -10.94 2.96
N HIS A 131 -16.13 -10.13 2.57
CA HIS A 131 -16.23 -9.14 1.48
C HIS A 131 -16.69 -9.80 0.18
N ARG A 132 -16.04 -10.91 -0.19
CA ARG A 132 -16.41 -11.72 -1.36
C ARG A 132 -17.86 -12.18 -1.29
N ALA A 133 -18.28 -12.76 -0.16
CA ALA A 133 -19.65 -13.26 0.01
C ALA A 133 -20.69 -12.13 -0.11
N LYS A 134 -20.40 -10.95 0.46
CA LYS A 134 -21.26 -9.76 0.36
C LYS A 134 -21.39 -9.26 -1.07
N ILE A 135 -20.28 -9.14 -1.80
CA ILE A 135 -20.29 -8.70 -3.20
C ILE A 135 -21.05 -9.70 -4.08
N TYR A 136 -20.86 -11.01 -3.89
CA TYR A 136 -21.67 -12.02 -4.59
C TYR A 136 -23.16 -11.91 -4.31
N ARG A 137 -23.55 -11.60 -3.07
CA ARG A 137 -24.95 -11.36 -2.71
C ARG A 137 -25.53 -10.18 -3.49
N TYR A 138 -24.77 -9.10 -3.68
CA TYR A 138 -25.20 -7.96 -4.49
C TYR A 138 -25.23 -8.28 -5.98
N ILE A 139 -24.23 -9.01 -6.50
CA ILE A 139 -24.23 -9.48 -7.90
C ILE A 139 -25.48 -10.32 -8.19
N ASN A 140 -25.87 -11.20 -7.27
CA ASN A 140 -27.08 -12.02 -7.43
C ASN A 140 -28.38 -11.20 -7.37
N ARG A 141 -28.38 -10.05 -6.68
CA ARG A 141 -29.58 -9.21 -6.49
C ARG A 141 -29.75 -8.16 -7.59
N PHE A 142 -28.66 -7.49 -7.97
CA PHE A 142 -28.66 -6.34 -8.88
C PHE A 142 -28.08 -6.69 -10.26
N GLY A 143 -27.37 -7.82 -10.37
CA GLY A 143 -26.71 -8.24 -11.61
C GLY A 143 -25.23 -7.86 -11.63
N LEU A 144 -24.45 -8.59 -12.42
CA LEU A 144 -23.00 -8.43 -12.50
C LEU A 144 -22.59 -7.04 -13.00
N ASN A 145 -23.18 -6.60 -14.12
CA ASN A 145 -22.77 -5.35 -14.77
C ASN A 145 -22.98 -4.13 -13.85
N GLU A 146 -24.07 -4.10 -13.09
CA GLU A 146 -24.37 -2.96 -12.21
C GLU A 146 -23.36 -2.87 -11.05
N VAL A 147 -23.12 -4.00 -10.38
CA VAL A 147 -22.17 -4.06 -9.27
C VAL A 147 -20.74 -3.84 -9.76
N GLU A 148 -20.33 -4.44 -10.87
CA GLU A 148 -18.99 -4.27 -11.43
C GLU A 148 -18.73 -2.82 -11.85
N CYS A 149 -19.66 -2.16 -12.54
CA CYS A 149 -19.54 -0.74 -12.87
C CYS A 149 -19.38 0.14 -11.62
N PHE A 150 -20.08 -0.19 -10.54
CA PHE A 150 -19.96 0.54 -9.28
C PHE A 150 -18.61 0.29 -8.60
N VAL A 151 -18.16 -0.97 -8.55
CA VAL A 151 -16.83 -1.35 -8.02
C VAL A 151 -15.72 -0.68 -8.82
N ASP A 152 -15.81 -0.63 -10.15
CA ASP A 152 -14.85 0.06 -11.02
C ASP A 152 -14.70 1.55 -10.65
N ARG A 153 -15.83 2.25 -10.44
CA ARG A 153 -15.81 3.65 -9.98
C ARG A 153 -15.13 3.79 -8.63
N CYS A 154 -15.43 2.91 -7.69
CA CYS A 154 -14.84 2.95 -6.36
C CYS A 154 -13.33 2.65 -6.39
N LEU A 155 -12.91 1.65 -7.16
CA LEU A 155 -11.49 1.30 -7.32
C LEU A 155 -10.68 2.42 -8.00
N SER A 156 -11.31 3.23 -8.85
CA SER A 156 -10.66 4.41 -9.44
C SER A 156 -10.33 5.51 -8.42
N LEU A 157 -10.92 5.45 -7.22
CA LEU A 157 -10.76 6.41 -6.13
C LEU A 157 -10.02 5.80 -4.92
N GLU A 158 -9.51 4.57 -5.05
CA GLU A 158 -9.00 3.76 -3.94
C GLU A 158 -7.81 4.40 -3.20
N ASN A 159 -7.07 5.29 -3.86
CA ASN A 159 -5.93 6.02 -3.31
C ASN A 159 -6.31 7.33 -2.60
N LEU A 160 -7.59 7.72 -2.58
CA LEU A 160 -8.07 8.96 -1.95
C LEU A 160 -8.53 8.72 -0.50
N ILE A 161 -7.71 7.98 0.25
CA ILE A 161 -7.85 7.73 1.69
C ILE A 161 -6.80 8.54 2.47
N ASP A 162 -7.09 8.83 3.74
CA ASP A 162 -6.07 9.41 4.62
C ASP A 162 -5.14 8.31 5.16
N ILE A 163 -3.99 8.14 4.51
CA ILE A 163 -2.99 7.14 4.90
C ILE A 163 -2.28 7.46 6.23
N HIS A 164 -2.37 8.70 6.72
CA HIS A 164 -1.77 9.08 8.00
C HIS A 164 -2.68 8.77 9.18
N ASN A 165 -3.98 8.59 8.91
CA ASN A 165 -4.97 8.20 9.91
C ASN A 165 -5.90 7.07 9.42
N PRO A 166 -5.34 5.95 8.92
CA PRO A 166 -6.11 4.88 8.26
C PRO A 166 -7.01 4.13 9.26
N GLY A 167 -6.63 4.18 10.54
CA GLY A 167 -7.26 3.47 11.65
C GLY A 167 -8.09 4.35 12.59
N ALA A 168 -8.39 5.61 12.23
CA ALA A 168 -9.41 6.35 12.95
C ALA A 168 -10.67 5.49 12.99
N LYS A 169 -10.99 4.94 14.18
CA LYS A 169 -12.24 4.25 14.46
C LYS A 169 -13.35 5.29 14.40
N ARG A 170 -13.66 5.75 13.20
CA ARG A 170 -14.77 6.62 12.93
C ARG A 170 -15.99 5.74 13.15
N LYS A 171 -16.68 5.98 14.27
CA LYS A 171 -17.90 5.24 14.59
C LYS A 171 -18.82 5.39 13.40
N ARG A 172 -19.20 4.30 12.76
CA ARG A 172 -20.39 4.30 11.92
C ARG A 172 -21.51 4.85 12.80
N PRO A 173 -22.20 5.94 12.43
CA PRO A 173 -23.51 6.18 12.99
C PRO A 173 -24.31 4.91 12.72
N SER A 174 -24.93 4.33 13.75
CA SER A 174 -25.80 3.18 13.55
C SER A 174 -26.88 3.56 12.54
N ALA A 175 -26.78 3.04 11.31
CA ALA A 175 -27.92 3.01 10.42
C ALA A 175 -29.04 2.27 11.17
N HIS A 176 -30.16 2.96 11.38
CA HIS A 176 -31.33 2.57 12.19
C HIS A 176 -31.28 2.86 13.70
N ARG A 177 -31.70 4.07 14.08
CA ARG A 177 -32.44 4.31 15.32
C ARG A 177 -33.77 5.04 15.08
N PHE A 178 -34.45 4.69 14.00
CA PHE A 178 -35.86 5.04 13.79
C PHE A 178 -36.58 3.80 13.28
N LEU A 179 -37.32 3.18 14.19
CA LEU A 179 -38.63 2.51 14.04
C LEU A 179 -38.85 1.69 15.32
N GLU A 180 -39.05 2.37 16.44
CA GLU A 180 -39.83 1.87 17.57
C GLU A 180 -40.56 3.08 18.18
N GLU A 181 -41.80 2.83 18.57
CA GLU A 181 -42.94 3.74 18.61
C GLU A 181 -42.83 4.93 19.58
N GLU A 182 -43.67 5.92 19.30
CA GLU A 182 -43.83 7.20 19.99
C GLU A 182 -43.76 7.12 21.53
N SER A 183 -43.00 8.05 22.12
CA SER A 183 -43.17 8.50 23.51
C SER A 183 -42.94 10.01 23.54
N PRO A 184 -43.96 10.83 23.83
CA PRO A 184 -43.85 12.29 23.71
C PRO A 184 -43.30 12.90 25.00
N VAL A 185 -41.98 12.82 25.23
CA VAL A 185 -41.29 13.69 26.19
C VAL A 185 -39.86 13.99 25.71
N ALA A 186 -39.52 15.28 25.66
CA ALA A 186 -38.21 15.88 25.39
C ALA A 186 -37.89 16.24 23.92
N LEU A 187 -38.62 17.24 23.41
CA LEU A 187 -38.08 18.19 22.42
C LEU A 187 -37.02 19.04 23.11
N GLN A 188 -35.78 18.57 23.10
CA GLN A 188 -34.62 19.42 23.30
C GLN A 188 -33.76 19.24 22.05
N GLN A 189 -33.71 20.28 21.22
CA GLN A 189 -32.90 20.35 20.02
C GLN A 189 -31.44 20.07 20.40
N SER A 190 -31.02 18.82 20.32
CA SER A 190 -29.61 18.48 20.16
C SER A 190 -29.21 19.03 18.81
N ILE A 191 -28.40 20.09 18.79
CA ILE A 191 -27.64 20.48 17.60
C ILE A 191 -26.79 19.24 17.29
N GLU A 192 -27.21 18.45 16.31
CA GLU A 192 -26.40 17.33 15.81
C GLU A 192 -25.10 17.94 15.30
N GLU A 193 -24.00 17.69 16.02
CA GLU A 193 -22.67 18.08 15.54
C GLU A 193 -22.48 17.43 14.16
N PRO A 194 -21.99 18.18 13.16
CA PRO A 194 -21.75 17.61 11.84
C PRO A 194 -20.79 16.42 11.97
N VAL A 195 -21.24 15.25 11.49
CA VAL A 195 -20.56 13.95 11.61
C VAL A 195 -19.15 13.94 10.98
N CYS A 196 -18.86 14.90 10.11
CA CYS A 196 -17.56 15.07 9.47
C CYS A 196 -17.08 16.54 9.59
N HIS A 197 -15.86 16.73 10.09
CA HIS A 197 -15.22 18.04 10.17
C HIS A 197 -14.50 18.34 8.86
N LEU A 198 -14.75 19.52 8.29
CA LEU A 198 -14.05 20.00 7.11
C LEU A 198 -12.83 20.85 7.51
N PRO A 199 -11.71 20.78 6.77
CA PRO A 199 -11.49 19.91 5.60
C PRO A 199 -11.24 18.44 5.98
N GLU A 200 -11.70 17.51 5.13
CA GLU A 200 -11.54 16.06 5.33
C GLU A 200 -10.64 15.44 4.25
N ARG A 201 -9.59 14.72 4.65
CA ARG A 201 -8.61 14.11 3.72
C ARG A 201 -9.03 12.72 3.22
N ASP A 202 -9.83 12.00 3.99
CA ASP A 202 -10.34 10.69 3.59
C ASP A 202 -11.63 10.86 2.78
N LEU A 203 -11.46 10.96 1.46
CA LEU A 203 -12.57 11.18 0.54
C LEU A 203 -13.53 9.98 0.52
N LEU A 204 -13.01 8.76 0.59
CA LEU A 204 -13.86 7.57 0.61
C LEU A 204 -14.74 7.55 1.87
N TRP A 205 -14.20 7.90 3.03
CA TRP A 205 -14.98 8.06 4.26
C TRP A 205 -16.07 9.13 4.11
N PHE A 206 -15.70 10.31 3.59
CA PHE A 206 -16.66 11.39 3.38
C PHE A 206 -17.82 10.95 2.48
N LEU A 207 -17.52 10.23 1.40
CA LEU A 207 -18.53 9.70 0.48
C LEU A 207 -19.42 8.65 1.15
N ILE A 208 -18.88 7.73 1.96
CA ILE A 208 -19.69 6.72 2.68
C ILE A 208 -20.74 7.39 3.59
N GLU A 209 -20.37 8.48 4.25
CA GLU A 209 -21.23 9.19 5.19
C GLU A 209 -22.22 10.13 4.49
N GLN A 210 -21.75 10.93 3.53
CA GLN A 210 -22.49 12.08 3.00
C GLN A 210 -23.07 11.88 1.59
N ALA A 211 -22.53 10.95 0.80
CA ALA A 211 -22.99 10.78 -0.58
C ALA A 211 -24.38 10.12 -0.62
N PRO A 212 -25.21 10.45 -1.63
CA PRO A 212 -26.55 9.88 -1.80
C PRO A 212 -26.47 8.45 -2.39
N LEU A 213 -25.84 7.55 -1.65
CA LEU A 213 -25.62 6.14 -2.03
C LEU A 213 -26.68 5.24 -1.40
N GLU A 214 -27.06 4.19 -2.12
CA GLU A 214 -27.87 3.08 -1.59
C GLU A 214 -27.08 2.27 -0.56
N ASP A 215 -27.79 1.52 0.30
CA ASP A 215 -27.15 0.75 1.38
C ASP A 215 -26.07 -0.22 0.88
N TRP A 216 -26.32 -0.86 -0.28
CA TRP A 216 -25.36 -1.79 -0.86
C TRP A 216 -24.15 -1.07 -1.49
N GLU A 217 -24.36 0.09 -2.12
CA GLU A 217 -23.29 0.94 -2.67
C GLU A 217 -22.37 1.43 -1.54
N ARG A 218 -22.95 1.88 -0.42
CA ARG A 218 -22.20 2.27 0.79
C ARG A 218 -21.40 1.11 1.36
N GLU A 219 -21.97 -0.09 1.39
CA GLU A 219 -21.28 -1.28 1.90
C GLU A 219 -20.12 -1.69 0.98
N VAL A 220 -20.28 -1.61 -0.34
CA VAL A 220 -19.20 -1.86 -1.31
C VAL A 220 -18.08 -0.83 -1.17
N LEU A 221 -18.41 0.46 -1.06
CA LEU A 221 -17.41 1.52 -0.86
C LEU A 221 -16.66 1.35 0.47
N SER A 222 -17.37 0.91 1.52
CA SER A 222 -16.78 0.58 2.82
C SER A 222 -15.79 -0.58 2.73
N ILE A 223 -16.14 -1.64 1.99
CA ILE A 223 -15.24 -2.79 1.72
C ILE A 223 -13.95 -2.32 1.07
N ILE A 224 -14.05 -1.51 0.01
CA ILE A 224 -12.88 -1.01 -0.72
C ILE A 224 -12.00 -0.14 0.18
N ARG A 225 -12.60 0.77 0.95
CA ARG A 225 -11.86 1.60 1.92
C ARG A 225 -11.15 0.74 2.98
N GLU A 226 -11.81 -0.29 3.52
CA GLU A 226 -11.23 -1.19 4.51
C GLU A 226 -10.01 -1.95 3.95
N GLU A 227 -10.12 -2.47 2.72
CA GLU A 227 -8.99 -3.12 2.05
C GLU A 227 -7.81 -2.15 1.84
N GLN A 228 -8.07 -0.92 1.39
CA GLN A 228 -7.02 0.08 1.19
C GLN A 228 -6.35 0.51 2.49
N CYS A 229 -7.13 0.69 3.56
CA CYS A 229 -6.58 0.95 4.89
C CYS A 229 -5.67 -0.20 5.37
N TYR A 230 -6.01 -1.46 5.06
CA TYR A 230 -5.18 -2.62 5.39
C TYR A 230 -3.85 -2.64 4.61
N PHE A 231 -3.84 -2.32 3.32
CA PHE A 231 -2.63 -2.32 2.50
C PHE A 231 -1.76 -1.06 2.68
N SER A 232 -2.34 0.05 3.15
CA SER A 232 -1.62 1.33 3.27
C SER A 232 -0.31 1.28 4.08
N PRO A 233 -0.18 0.53 5.20
CA PRO A 233 1.08 0.48 5.93
C PRO A 233 2.20 -0.20 5.15
N GLN A 234 1.89 -1.26 4.38
CA GLN A 234 2.87 -1.95 3.54
C GLN A 234 3.43 -1.02 2.46
N ALA A 235 2.60 -0.12 1.92
CA ALA A 235 3.05 0.89 0.98
C ALA A 235 3.91 1.98 1.65
N GLN A 236 3.54 2.40 2.87
CA GLN A 236 4.25 3.43 3.64
C GLN A 236 5.61 2.99 4.18
N THR A 237 5.80 1.68 4.39
CA THR A 237 7.02 1.12 4.98
C THR A 237 7.76 0.22 3.99
N LYS A 238 7.60 0.41 2.68
CA LYS A 238 8.14 -0.51 1.67
C LYS A 238 9.68 -0.62 1.76
N ILE A 239 10.39 0.50 1.76
CA ILE A 239 11.86 0.52 1.86
C ILE A 239 12.32 -0.13 3.17
N LEU A 240 11.72 0.27 4.29
CA LEU A 240 12.14 -0.22 5.60
C LEU A 240 11.78 -1.70 5.81
N ASN A 241 10.58 -2.14 5.40
CA ASN A 241 10.13 -3.53 5.54
C ASN A 241 10.95 -4.48 4.66
N GLU A 242 11.12 -4.16 3.37
CA GLU A 242 11.95 -4.97 2.46
C GLU A 242 13.42 -4.95 2.91
N GLY A 243 13.91 -3.79 3.35
CA GLY A 243 15.26 -3.66 3.90
C GLY A 243 15.48 -4.48 5.18
N TRP A 244 14.49 -4.52 6.07
CA TRP A 244 14.53 -5.30 7.31
C TRP A 244 14.54 -6.80 7.02
N ALA A 245 13.67 -7.25 6.14
CA ALA A 245 13.63 -8.64 5.70
C ALA A 245 14.92 -9.05 4.98
N ALA A 246 15.47 -8.18 4.12
CA ALA A 246 16.76 -8.41 3.46
C ALA A 246 17.95 -8.37 4.43
N TYR A 247 17.93 -7.51 5.45
CA TYR A 247 18.96 -7.49 6.48
C TYR A 247 19.00 -8.84 7.24
N TRP A 248 17.84 -9.32 7.72
CA TRP A 248 17.78 -10.55 8.51
C TRP A 248 17.95 -11.81 7.68
N HIS A 249 17.42 -11.87 6.45
CA HIS A 249 17.68 -13.03 5.61
C HIS A 249 19.17 -13.19 5.33
N SER A 250 19.91 -12.08 5.27
CA SER A 250 21.32 -12.09 4.91
C SER A 250 22.10 -12.60 6.10
N LYS A 251 21.85 -12.05 7.29
CA LYS A 251 22.41 -12.51 8.56
C LYS A 251 22.12 -13.97 8.85
N ILE A 252 20.86 -14.40 8.76
CA ILE A 252 20.48 -15.79 9.05
C ILE A 252 21.15 -16.75 8.07
N MET A 253 21.14 -16.42 6.78
CA MET A 253 21.76 -17.26 5.75
C MET A 253 23.27 -17.34 5.96
N THR A 254 23.97 -16.21 6.06
CA THR A 254 25.45 -16.19 6.11
C THR A 254 26.03 -16.66 7.43
N GLU A 255 25.32 -16.52 8.56
CA GLU A 255 25.86 -16.87 9.88
C GLU A 255 25.42 -18.25 10.38
N LYS A 256 24.26 -18.78 9.91
CA LYS A 256 23.68 -20.02 10.48
C LYS A 256 23.11 -21.02 9.48
N ALA A 257 22.49 -20.58 8.38
CA ALA A 257 21.67 -21.46 7.54
C ALA A 257 22.33 -21.95 6.24
N LEU A 258 23.37 -21.26 5.76
CA LEU A 258 24.14 -21.66 4.58
C LEU A 258 25.20 -22.70 4.93
N ASN A 259 25.33 -23.67 4.04
CA ASN A 259 26.50 -24.53 3.96
C ASN A 259 27.55 -23.91 3.02
N ASP A 260 28.83 -24.26 3.19
CA ASP A 260 29.94 -23.75 2.38
C ASP A 260 29.72 -23.96 0.87
N SER A 261 29.07 -25.07 0.49
CA SER A 261 28.75 -25.39 -0.92
C SER A 261 27.63 -24.52 -1.52
N GLU A 262 26.84 -23.84 -0.68
CA GLU A 262 25.66 -23.06 -1.10
C GLU A 262 25.97 -21.56 -1.28
N VAL A 263 27.19 -21.11 -0.92
CA VAL A 263 27.55 -19.68 -0.85
C VAL A 263 27.45 -18.97 -2.20
N ILE A 264 27.95 -19.60 -3.27
CA ILE A 264 27.95 -18.99 -4.62
C ILE A 264 26.52 -18.85 -5.15
N ASP A 265 25.72 -19.90 -5.01
CA ASP A 265 24.32 -19.90 -5.43
C ASP A 265 23.52 -18.85 -4.66
N TYR A 266 23.73 -18.75 -3.35
CA TYR A 266 23.12 -17.70 -2.53
C TYR A 266 23.55 -16.30 -2.97
N ALA A 267 24.85 -16.06 -3.14
CA ALA A 267 25.36 -14.75 -3.53
C ALA A 267 24.79 -14.30 -4.89
N SER A 268 24.70 -15.22 -5.85
CA SER A 268 24.09 -14.96 -7.16
C SER A 268 22.62 -14.53 -7.01
N HIS A 269 21.80 -15.31 -6.30
CA HIS A 269 20.38 -14.99 -6.12
C HIS A 269 20.14 -13.72 -5.29
N HIS A 270 20.84 -13.57 -4.16
CA HIS A 270 20.74 -12.37 -3.33
C HIS A 270 21.11 -11.11 -4.13
N SER A 271 22.21 -11.17 -4.92
CA SER A 271 22.63 -10.06 -5.77
C SER A 271 21.57 -9.68 -6.80
N ALA A 272 20.84 -10.65 -7.37
CA ALA A 272 19.76 -10.36 -8.31
C ALA A 272 18.60 -9.59 -7.67
N THR A 273 18.27 -9.88 -6.40
CA THR A 273 17.23 -9.18 -5.65
C THR A 273 17.64 -7.76 -5.25
N VAL A 274 18.89 -7.56 -4.83
CA VAL A 274 19.38 -6.25 -4.36
C VAL A 274 20.04 -5.41 -5.47
N SER A 275 20.06 -5.89 -6.71
CA SER A 275 20.67 -5.18 -7.85
C SER A 275 19.86 -3.91 -8.19
N PRO A 276 20.51 -2.73 -8.28
CA PRO A 276 19.83 -1.52 -8.75
C PRO A 276 19.61 -1.59 -10.27
N GLN A 277 18.42 -1.19 -10.72
CA GLN A 277 18.22 -0.86 -12.14
C GLN A 277 18.78 0.54 -12.41
N PRO A 278 19.47 0.78 -13.55
CA PRO A 278 19.94 2.12 -13.90
C PRO A 278 18.80 3.16 -13.84
N GLY A 279 18.98 4.21 -13.04
CA GLY A 279 18.00 5.28 -12.87
C GLY A 279 16.85 5.02 -11.87
N LYS A 280 16.76 3.84 -11.25
CA LYS A 280 15.74 3.54 -10.23
C LYS A 280 16.37 3.13 -8.90
N LEU A 281 15.85 3.70 -7.81
CA LEU A 281 16.20 3.29 -6.45
C LEU A 281 15.65 1.88 -6.19
N ASN A 282 16.49 0.97 -5.71
CA ASN A 282 16.06 -0.36 -5.27
C ASN A 282 15.77 -0.30 -3.75
N PRO A 283 14.50 -0.44 -3.31
CA PRO A 283 14.11 -0.39 -1.90
C PRO A 283 14.87 -1.39 -1.03
N TYR A 284 15.09 -2.62 -1.52
CA TYR A 284 15.79 -3.68 -0.81
C TYR A 284 17.23 -3.27 -0.48
N LYS A 285 17.95 -2.72 -1.46
CA LYS A 285 19.33 -2.30 -1.29
C LYS A 285 19.44 -1.13 -0.32
N ILE A 286 18.64 -0.08 -0.51
CA ILE A 286 18.71 1.13 0.31
C ILE A 286 18.33 0.82 1.75
N GLY A 287 17.22 0.11 1.96
CA GLY A 287 16.76 -0.24 3.30
C GLY A 287 17.76 -1.11 4.06
N MET A 288 18.29 -2.16 3.41
CA MET A 288 19.28 -3.05 4.03
C MET A 288 20.59 -2.32 4.37
N GLU A 289 21.14 -1.54 3.43
CA GLU A 289 22.40 -0.84 3.66
C GLU A 289 22.27 0.28 4.71
N LEU A 290 21.12 0.98 4.75
CA LEU A 290 20.84 1.93 5.82
C LEU A 290 20.77 1.23 7.19
N LEU A 291 20.12 0.08 7.29
CA LEU A 291 20.09 -0.68 8.55
C LEU A 291 21.49 -1.14 8.98
N ARG A 292 22.35 -1.57 8.03
CA ARG A 292 23.75 -1.88 8.29
C ARG A 292 24.50 -0.64 8.80
N ASP A 293 24.29 0.53 8.19
CA ASP A 293 24.90 1.79 8.63
C ASP A 293 24.47 2.19 10.04
N ILE A 294 23.17 2.10 10.33
CA ILE A 294 22.59 2.40 11.64
C ILE A 294 23.17 1.47 12.70
N GLU A 295 23.27 0.17 12.42
CA GLU A 295 23.87 -0.78 13.35
C GLU A 295 25.34 -0.46 13.62
N ARG A 296 26.13 -0.10 12.59
CA ARG A 296 27.54 0.29 12.76
C ARG A 296 27.69 1.54 13.62
N ARG A 297 26.83 2.53 13.44
CA ARG A 297 26.93 3.85 14.10
C ARG A 297 26.33 3.90 15.49
N PHE A 298 25.20 3.22 15.70
CA PHE A 298 24.36 3.36 16.88
C PHE A 298 24.09 2.03 17.61
N GLY A 299 24.57 0.92 17.05
CA GLY A 299 24.40 -0.41 17.61
C GLY A 299 23.05 -1.05 17.28
N ARG A 300 22.96 -2.34 17.62
CA ARG A 300 21.83 -3.20 17.25
C ARG A 300 20.49 -2.77 17.85
N GLN A 301 20.47 -2.19 19.04
CA GLN A 301 19.19 -1.74 19.63
C GLN A 301 18.53 -0.63 18.80
N LYS A 302 19.31 0.24 18.13
CA LYS A 302 18.76 1.34 17.33
C LYS A 302 18.04 0.83 16.07
N ILE A 303 18.49 -0.27 15.45
CA ILE A 303 17.76 -0.85 14.30
C ILE A 303 16.39 -1.43 14.71
N PHE A 304 16.27 -2.01 15.90
CA PHE A 304 14.99 -2.48 16.43
C PHE A 304 14.05 -1.33 16.80
N GLN A 305 14.59 -0.21 17.28
CA GLN A 305 13.82 1.03 17.48
C GLN A 305 13.37 1.64 16.14
N ALA A 306 14.27 1.67 15.15
CA ALA A 306 13.97 2.16 13.81
C ALA A 306 12.81 1.36 13.18
N ARG A 307 12.89 0.02 13.26
CA ARG A 307 11.81 -0.89 12.87
C ARG A 307 10.49 -0.58 13.56
N ALA A 308 10.51 -0.27 14.85
CA ALA A 308 9.27 -0.09 15.61
C ALA A 308 8.54 1.22 15.28
N LEU A 309 9.27 2.31 15.00
CA LEU A 309 8.71 3.67 15.01
C LEU A 309 8.62 4.34 13.63
N HIS A 310 9.45 3.92 12.65
CA HIS A 310 9.56 4.63 11.39
C HIS A 310 8.67 4.05 10.28
N ASN A 311 8.27 4.95 9.38
CA ASN A 311 7.88 4.65 8.00
C ASN A 311 9.01 5.07 7.04
N ASP A 312 8.85 4.85 5.74
CA ASP A 312 9.91 5.15 4.77
C ASP A 312 10.31 6.64 4.77
N LEU A 313 9.35 7.54 4.88
CA LEU A 313 9.60 8.99 4.89
C LEU A 313 10.46 9.39 6.09
N THR A 314 10.06 9.00 7.30
CA THR A 314 10.82 9.32 8.53
C THR A 314 12.12 8.53 8.63
N PHE A 315 12.19 7.31 8.09
CA PHE A 315 13.39 6.49 8.05
C PHE A 315 14.47 7.12 7.16
N ILE A 316 14.09 7.53 5.95
CA ILE A 316 15.00 8.23 5.04
C ILE A 316 15.38 9.60 5.59
N ASP A 317 14.45 10.33 6.20
CA ASP A 317 14.77 11.64 6.75
C ASP A 317 15.74 11.58 7.94
N GLU A 318 15.58 10.64 8.87
CA GLU A 318 16.48 10.53 10.02
C GLU A 318 17.85 9.95 9.65
N PHE A 319 17.90 8.91 8.82
CA PHE A 319 19.10 8.08 8.68
C PHE A 319 19.88 8.25 7.38
N LEU A 320 19.27 8.80 6.33
CA LEU A 320 20.01 9.06 5.09
C LEU A 320 20.97 10.24 5.31
N THR A 321 22.28 9.98 5.12
CA THR A 321 23.34 10.97 5.29
C THR A 321 24.17 11.11 4.02
N GLU A 322 24.84 12.25 3.85
CA GLU A 322 25.73 12.49 2.71
C GLU A 322 26.87 11.46 2.67
N ALA A 323 27.51 11.19 3.80
CA ALA A 323 28.56 10.18 3.93
C ALA A 323 28.09 8.78 3.50
N PHE A 324 26.85 8.41 3.84
CA PHE A 324 26.25 7.15 3.38
C PHE A 324 26.08 7.13 1.85
N CYS A 325 25.59 8.22 1.26
CA CYS A 325 25.40 8.31 -0.19
C CYS A 325 26.75 8.23 -0.94
N GLU A 326 27.80 8.85 -0.40
CA GLU A 326 29.16 8.77 -0.96
C GLU A 326 29.73 7.36 -0.90
N ASP A 327 29.67 6.70 0.27
CA ASP A 327 30.18 5.34 0.49
C ASP A 327 29.49 4.32 -0.42
N GLN A 328 28.16 4.40 -0.51
CA GLN A 328 27.36 3.48 -1.29
C GLN A 328 27.26 3.86 -2.78
N LYS A 329 27.90 4.97 -3.18
CA LYS A 329 27.84 5.55 -4.54
C LYS A 329 26.40 5.79 -5.01
N PHE A 330 25.51 6.20 -4.11
CA PHE A 330 24.14 6.61 -4.43
C PHE A 330 24.17 8.00 -5.08
N PHE A 331 24.38 8.05 -6.39
CA PHE A 331 24.17 9.26 -7.18
C PHE A 331 22.79 9.17 -7.85
N VAL A 332 21.98 10.23 -7.75
CA VAL A 332 20.73 10.33 -8.51
C VAL A 332 21.10 10.59 -9.96
N TYR A 333 20.87 9.58 -10.78
CA TYR A 333 20.92 9.70 -12.23
C TYR A 333 19.66 10.41 -12.71
N GLY A 334 19.82 11.36 -13.62
CA GLY A 334 18.72 11.92 -14.39
C GLY A 334 18.94 11.67 -15.85
N PHE A 335 17.82 11.54 -16.51
CA PHE A 335 17.80 11.31 -17.92
C PHE A 335 18.09 12.63 -18.64
N ASN A 336 19.27 12.75 -19.23
CA ASN A 336 19.58 13.85 -20.12
C ASN A 336 18.87 13.59 -21.46
N GLN A 337 17.79 14.32 -21.73
CA GLN A 337 17.02 14.19 -22.97
C GLN A 337 17.83 14.52 -24.24
N ALA A 338 18.91 15.30 -24.13
CA ALA A 338 19.76 15.64 -25.27
C ALA A 338 20.69 14.48 -25.70
N ASN A 339 21.17 13.70 -24.74
CA ASN A 339 22.16 12.64 -24.98
C ASN A 339 21.57 11.22 -24.86
N GLY A 340 20.31 11.07 -24.45
CA GLY A 340 19.67 9.78 -24.22
C GLY A 340 20.34 8.94 -23.12
N THR A 341 21.15 9.57 -22.27
CA THR A 341 21.97 8.91 -21.25
C THR A 341 21.60 9.41 -19.85
N TYR A 342 21.78 8.52 -18.88
CA TYR A 342 21.62 8.82 -17.47
C TYR A 342 22.90 9.49 -16.96
N GLU A 343 22.84 10.80 -16.73
CA GLU A 343 23.93 11.60 -16.16
C GLU A 343 23.66 11.88 -14.68
N ILE A 344 24.71 12.07 -13.87
CA ILE A 344 24.56 12.52 -12.49
C ILE A 344 24.01 13.95 -12.55
N ILE A 345 22.74 14.17 -12.15
CA ILE A 345 22.06 15.47 -12.32
C ILE A 345 22.64 16.51 -11.38
N ASP A 346 22.85 16.11 -10.12
CA ASP A 346 23.23 17.03 -9.06
C ASP A 346 24.03 16.23 -8.03
N ARG A 347 25.11 16.85 -7.54
CA ARG A 347 25.94 16.32 -6.44
C ARG A 347 25.50 16.90 -5.09
N ASP A 348 24.57 17.85 -5.09
CA ASP A 348 24.01 18.42 -3.86
C ASP A 348 23.09 17.41 -3.17
N PHE A 349 23.61 16.80 -2.10
CA PHE A 349 22.91 15.83 -1.27
C PHE A 349 21.56 16.35 -0.77
N LYS A 350 21.47 17.65 -0.45
CA LYS A 350 20.26 18.23 0.13
C LYS A 350 19.09 18.16 -0.85
N LYS A 351 19.32 18.54 -2.11
CA LYS A 351 18.29 18.47 -3.16
C LYS A 351 17.91 17.04 -3.51
N VAL A 352 18.87 16.12 -3.50
CA VAL A 352 18.62 14.69 -3.70
C VAL A 352 17.70 14.14 -2.62
N LYS A 353 18.00 14.45 -1.36
CA LYS A 353 17.19 14.04 -0.21
C LYS A 353 15.79 14.64 -0.29
N GLU A 354 15.67 15.94 -0.56
CA GLU A 354 14.37 16.62 -0.72
C GLU A 354 13.53 15.97 -1.82
N LYS A 355 14.10 15.69 -3.00
CA LYS A 355 13.39 15.02 -4.10
C LYS A 355 12.94 13.61 -3.74
N LEU A 356 13.77 12.85 -3.02
CA LEU A 356 13.41 11.52 -2.55
C LEU A 356 12.27 11.59 -1.54
N LEU A 357 12.36 12.47 -0.54
CA LEU A 357 11.32 12.67 0.46
C LEU A 357 9.99 13.09 -0.20
N MET A 358 10.02 14.02 -1.16
CA MET A 358 8.83 14.40 -1.92
C MET A 358 8.19 13.22 -2.65
N SER A 359 8.98 12.29 -3.20
CA SER A 359 8.45 11.10 -3.87
C SER A 359 7.81 10.08 -2.91
N LEU A 360 8.15 10.16 -1.62
CA LEU A 360 7.61 9.31 -0.55
C LEU A 360 6.43 9.97 0.17
N THR A 361 6.32 11.31 0.12
CA THR A 361 5.19 12.05 0.67
C THR A 361 3.89 11.56 0.02
N ASN A 362 2.92 11.18 0.87
CA ASN A 362 1.64 10.61 0.44
C ASN A 362 1.75 9.46 -0.60
N LEU A 363 2.84 8.67 -0.52
CA LEU A 363 3.16 7.59 -1.47
C LEU A 363 3.32 8.08 -2.93
N GLY A 364 3.68 9.35 -3.12
CA GLY A 364 3.77 10.01 -4.43
C GLY A 364 2.41 10.34 -5.05
N ASN A 365 1.31 10.15 -4.32
CA ASN A 365 -0.03 10.54 -4.77
C ASN A 365 -0.32 12.00 -4.40
N PRO A 366 -1.05 12.75 -5.24
CA PRO A 366 -1.55 14.08 -4.89
C PRO A 366 -2.41 14.05 -3.62
N ILE A 367 -2.30 15.08 -2.80
CA ILE A 367 -3.12 15.21 -1.58
C ILE A 367 -4.41 15.97 -1.93
N ILE A 368 -5.53 15.25 -1.92
CA ILE A 368 -6.86 15.82 -2.16
C ILE A 368 -7.64 15.81 -0.85
N GLN A 369 -8.32 16.92 -0.55
CA GLN A 369 -9.21 17.02 0.61
C GLN A 369 -10.57 17.58 0.21
N VAL A 370 -11.62 17.17 0.91
CA VAL A 370 -12.95 17.76 0.81
C VAL A 370 -12.92 19.10 1.52
N GLN A 371 -13.24 20.17 0.81
CA GLN A 371 -13.35 21.51 1.36
C GLN A 371 -14.79 21.84 1.74
N ASP A 372 -15.76 21.40 0.93
CA ASP A 372 -17.18 21.66 1.16
C ASP A 372 -18.05 20.57 0.49
N GLY A 373 -19.04 20.05 1.22
CA GLY A 373 -20.06 19.12 0.71
C GLY A 373 -21.37 19.80 0.28
N ASN A 374 -21.48 21.11 0.50
CA ASN A 374 -22.63 21.92 0.13
C ASN A 374 -22.19 23.21 -0.57
N HIS A 375 -21.29 23.06 -1.54
CA HIS A 375 -20.69 24.19 -2.23
C HIS A 375 -21.77 25.10 -2.83
N ALA A 376 -21.64 26.40 -2.57
CA ALA A 376 -22.60 27.45 -2.95
C ALA A 376 -24.07 27.17 -2.53
N GLY A 377 -24.30 26.34 -1.51
CA GLY A 377 -25.64 25.99 -1.04
C GLY A 377 -26.42 25.07 -1.98
N ARG A 378 -25.77 24.44 -2.97
CA ARG A 378 -26.41 23.57 -3.98
C ARG A 378 -26.26 22.08 -3.71
N GLY A 379 -25.59 21.69 -2.63
CA GLY A 379 -25.19 20.31 -2.36
C GLY A 379 -24.11 19.80 -3.32
N GLU A 380 -23.33 20.70 -3.92
CA GLU A 380 -22.23 20.36 -4.81
C GLU A 380 -20.96 20.06 -4.01
N LEU A 381 -20.11 19.18 -4.52
CA LEU A 381 -18.89 18.75 -3.84
C LEU A 381 -17.72 19.62 -4.28
N CYS A 382 -17.03 20.26 -3.34
CA CYS A 382 -15.80 21.01 -3.59
C CYS A 382 -14.61 20.31 -2.93
N LEU A 383 -13.63 19.98 -3.75
CA LEU A 383 -12.35 19.41 -3.37
C LEU A 383 -11.25 20.45 -3.50
N LYS A 384 -10.18 20.26 -2.75
CA LYS A 384 -8.95 21.05 -2.86
C LYS A 384 -7.75 20.14 -2.95
N HIS A 385 -6.94 20.38 -3.97
CA HIS A 385 -5.61 19.82 -4.08
C HIS A 385 -4.64 20.65 -3.24
N LEU A 386 -4.03 20.02 -2.23
CA LEU A 386 -2.92 20.60 -1.50
C LEU A 386 -1.66 20.45 -2.38
N HIS A 387 -1.38 21.48 -3.16
CA HIS A 387 -0.28 21.48 -4.13
C HIS A 387 1.08 21.54 -3.42
N GLU A 388 1.84 20.45 -3.53
CA GLU A 388 3.20 20.33 -2.98
C GLU A 388 4.27 20.46 -4.08
N GLY A 389 4.05 21.34 -5.06
CA GLY A 389 4.99 21.58 -6.16
C GLY A 389 4.84 20.65 -7.37
N VAL A 390 3.87 19.72 -7.35
CA VAL A 390 3.55 18.82 -8.46
C VAL A 390 2.13 19.08 -8.94
N ASP A 391 1.99 19.40 -10.23
CA ASP A 391 0.68 19.61 -10.84
C ASP A 391 -0.10 18.30 -10.99
N LEU A 392 -1.43 18.40 -10.95
CA LEU A 392 -2.27 17.26 -11.28
C LEU A 392 -2.14 16.92 -12.77
N ARG A 393 -2.10 15.62 -13.05
CA ARG A 393 -2.35 15.11 -14.40
C ARG A 393 -3.79 15.41 -14.80
N ILE A 394 -3.97 16.26 -15.79
CA ILE A 394 -5.28 16.77 -16.21
C ILE A 394 -6.20 15.66 -16.73
N ASP A 395 -5.65 14.67 -17.43
CA ASP A 395 -6.41 13.53 -17.92
C ASP A 395 -6.95 12.68 -16.77
N TRP A 396 -6.11 12.39 -15.77
CA TRP A 396 -6.53 11.67 -14.57
C TRP A 396 -7.52 12.47 -13.73
N ALA A 397 -7.28 13.77 -13.52
CA ALA A 397 -8.18 14.63 -12.77
C ALA A 397 -9.59 14.66 -13.40
N LYS A 398 -9.68 14.74 -14.73
CA LYS A 398 -10.97 14.69 -15.44
C LYS A 398 -11.70 13.37 -15.21
N ASP A 399 -11.02 12.24 -15.37
CA ASP A 399 -11.66 10.94 -15.17
C ASP A 399 -12.03 10.68 -13.70
N THR A 400 -11.22 11.14 -12.75
CA THR A 400 -11.54 11.12 -11.31
C THR A 400 -12.80 11.95 -11.01
N LEU A 401 -12.94 13.17 -11.57
CA LEU A 401 -14.13 13.99 -11.38
C LEU A 401 -15.40 13.34 -11.95
N LYS A 402 -15.31 12.65 -13.11
CA LYS A 402 -16.42 11.88 -13.67
C LYS A 402 -16.87 10.77 -12.72
N ASN A 403 -15.92 10.00 -12.17
CA ASN A 403 -16.24 8.92 -11.25
C ASN A 403 -16.81 9.44 -9.93
N LEU A 404 -16.28 10.55 -9.42
CA LEU A 404 -16.84 11.23 -8.24
C LEU A 404 -18.25 11.73 -8.47
N TYR A 405 -18.55 12.34 -9.62
CA TYR A 405 -19.93 12.70 -9.98
C TYR A 405 -20.83 11.45 -10.04
N GLY A 406 -20.31 10.33 -10.54
CA GLY A 406 -21.02 9.05 -10.55
C GLY A 406 -21.47 8.56 -9.18
N LEU A 407 -20.76 8.93 -8.10
CA LEU A 407 -21.08 8.63 -6.70
C LEU A 407 -21.88 9.75 -6.02
N TRP A 408 -21.50 11.01 -6.25
CA TRP A 408 -22.10 12.19 -5.61
C TRP A 408 -23.41 12.66 -6.25
N LYS A 409 -23.64 12.32 -7.53
CA LYS A 409 -24.81 12.66 -8.37
C LYS A 409 -25.06 14.16 -8.61
N LYS A 410 -24.13 15.02 -8.21
CA LYS A 410 -24.15 16.48 -8.42
C LYS A 410 -22.77 16.95 -8.86
N THR A 411 -22.70 18.18 -9.37
CA THR A 411 -21.46 18.80 -9.84
C THR A 411 -20.35 18.68 -8.80
N VAL A 412 -19.17 18.27 -9.28
CA VAL A 412 -17.96 18.15 -8.46
C VAL A 412 -16.93 19.15 -8.95
N TYR A 413 -16.30 19.83 -8.01
CA TYR A 413 -15.27 20.84 -8.22
C TYR A 413 -13.95 20.39 -7.59
N ILE A 414 -12.83 20.81 -8.19
CA ILE A 414 -11.51 20.71 -7.59
C ILE A 414 -10.73 22.00 -7.80
N GLU A 415 -10.32 22.61 -6.69
CA GLU A 415 -9.35 23.71 -6.66
C GLU A 415 -7.93 23.15 -6.77
N THR A 416 -7.15 23.60 -7.74
CA THR A 416 -5.75 23.19 -7.93
C THR A 416 -4.91 24.34 -8.49
N LEU A 417 -3.59 24.19 -8.45
CA LEU A 417 -2.65 24.99 -9.25
C LEU A 417 -2.23 24.18 -10.48
N VAL A 418 -2.11 24.85 -11.62
CA VAL A 418 -1.52 24.31 -12.86
C VAL A 418 -0.58 25.37 -13.41
N GLU A 419 0.69 25.04 -13.54
CA GLU A 419 1.76 25.96 -13.95
C GLU A 419 1.78 27.26 -13.09
N GLY A 420 1.49 27.12 -11.80
CA GLY A 420 1.41 28.24 -10.84
C GLY A 420 0.14 29.10 -10.96
N ILE A 421 -0.79 28.76 -11.86
CA ILE A 421 -2.05 29.47 -12.03
C ILE A 421 -3.15 28.74 -11.23
N PRO A 422 -3.85 29.43 -10.31
CA PRO A 422 -5.04 28.90 -9.64
C PRO A 422 -6.14 28.57 -10.63
N LYS A 423 -6.61 27.32 -10.59
CA LYS A 423 -7.66 26.80 -11.46
C LYS A 423 -8.72 26.05 -10.66
N LEU A 424 -9.96 26.27 -11.04
CA LEU A 424 -11.12 25.51 -10.62
C LEU A 424 -11.55 24.62 -11.79
N MET A 425 -11.38 23.32 -11.64
CA MET A 425 -11.90 22.34 -12.59
C MET A 425 -13.21 21.78 -12.06
N SER A 426 -14.17 21.52 -12.94
CA SER A 426 -15.45 20.93 -12.56
C SER A 426 -15.98 19.94 -13.58
N PHE A 427 -16.92 19.10 -13.14
CA PHE A 427 -17.69 18.21 -14.00
C PHE A 427 -19.15 18.21 -13.54
N ASP A 428 -20.08 18.53 -14.44
CA ASP A 428 -21.51 18.71 -14.18
C ASP A 428 -22.37 17.51 -14.58
N GLY A 429 -21.75 16.42 -15.06
CA GLY A 429 -22.42 15.22 -15.57
C GLY A 429 -22.37 15.08 -17.08
N GLU A 430 -22.14 16.19 -17.80
CA GLU A 430 -22.04 16.21 -19.27
C GLU A 430 -20.67 16.68 -19.72
N GLU A 431 -20.20 17.80 -19.19
CA GLU A 431 -19.00 18.48 -19.68
C GLU A 431 -18.00 18.82 -18.55
N HIS A 432 -16.72 18.84 -18.91
CA HIS A 432 -15.68 19.40 -18.05
C HIS A 432 -15.56 20.90 -18.28
N ARG A 433 -15.52 21.66 -17.19
CA ARG A 433 -15.23 23.10 -17.23
C ARG A 433 -13.97 23.40 -16.45
N GLU A 434 -13.26 24.43 -16.91
CA GLU A 434 -12.05 24.93 -16.28
C GLU A 434 -12.13 26.44 -16.21
N GLN A 435 -11.95 27.00 -15.01
CA GLN A 435 -12.00 28.43 -14.77
C GLN A 435 -10.75 28.86 -14.02
N ARG A 436 -10.16 29.99 -14.41
CA ARG A 436 -9.07 30.60 -13.66
C ARG A 436 -9.64 31.25 -12.40
N MET A 437 -9.11 30.90 -11.24
CA MET A 437 -9.46 31.58 -9.99
C MET A 437 -8.67 32.90 -9.92
N THR A 438 -9.35 33.96 -9.52
CA THR A 438 -8.80 35.33 -9.48
C THR A 438 -8.08 35.63 -8.18
#